data_AF-A0A9W4LB24-F1
#
_entry.id   AF-A0A9W4LB24-F1
#
_cell.length_a   1.000
_cell.length_b   1.000
_cell.length_c   1.000
_cell.angle_alpha   90.00
_cell.angle_beta   90.00
_cell.angle_gamma   90.00
#
_symmetry.space_group_name_H-M   'P 1'
#
loop_
_entity.id
_entity.type
_entity.pdbx_description
1 polymer ?
#
loop_
_entity_poly.entity_id
_entity_poly.type
_entity_poly.pdbx_seq_one_letter_code
_entity_poly.pdbx_strand_id
1 'polypeptide(L)'
;MGYTGLFVMLAIIFLIVISNRHLFWWIKATIAVYYFVISYIFITTKNKIDKQYENILPVPDAYWDMNSGWVNTMVGYYFWPLAVILLFIYYKWYRSVQSRIAKGWIVVSFIPATAIFLIITFFFGFGYGYRP
;
A
#
# COMPACT_ATOMS: atom_id res chain seq x y z
N MET A 1 18.31 1.90 -3.44
CA MET A 1 17.60 1.71 -2.14
C MET A 1 17.08 0.28 -2.06
N GLY A 2 17.05 -0.33 -0.87
CA GLY A 2 16.44 -1.64 -0.69
C GLY A 2 14.91 -1.61 -0.80
N TYR A 3 14.30 -2.77 -1.06
CA TYR A 3 12.84 -2.93 -1.11
C TYR A 3 12.20 -3.17 0.26
N THR A 4 12.89 -2.82 1.35
CA THR A 4 12.43 -3.09 2.73
C THR A 4 11.08 -2.43 3.02
N GLY A 5 10.89 -1.17 2.63
CA GLY A 5 9.62 -0.46 2.82
C GLY A 5 8.45 -1.16 2.11
N LEU A 6 8.67 -1.61 0.88
CA LEU A 6 7.71 -2.41 0.12
C LEU A 6 7.37 -3.73 0.84
N PHE A 7 8.37 -4.49 1.29
CA PHE A 7 8.14 -5.77 1.97
C PHE A 7 7.42 -5.61 3.31
N VAL A 8 7.75 -4.58 4.08
CA VAL A 8 7.03 -4.24 5.33
C VAL A 8 5.57 -3.91 5.03
N MET A 9 5.31 -3.10 4.00
CA MET A 9 3.94 -2.78 3.58
C MET A 9 3.18 -4.05 3.16
N LEU A 10 3.77 -4.92 2.35
CA LEU A 10 3.15 -6.19 1.94
C LEU A 10 2.85 -7.10 3.14
N ALA A 11 3.76 -7.19 4.10
CA ALA A 11 3.56 -7.97 5.32
C ALA A 11 2.35 -7.46 6.11
N ILE A 12 2.20 -6.13 6.25
CA ILE A 12 1.04 -5.52 6.91
C ILE A 12 -0.25 -5.83 6.15
N ILE A 13 -0.25 -5.68 4.82
CA ILE A 13 -1.42 -5.97 3.98
C ILE A 13 -1.84 -7.44 4.11
N PHE A 14 -0.89 -8.37 4.02
CA PHE A 14 -1.18 -9.79 4.15
C PHE A 14 -1.61 -10.18 5.56
N LEU A 15 -1.06 -9.55 6.60
CA LEU A 15 -1.53 -9.74 7.97
C LEU A 15 -3.02 -9.34 8.09
N ILE A 16 -3.37 -8.16 7.60
CA ILE A 16 -4.77 -7.67 7.61
C ILE A 16 -5.69 -8.64 6.86
N VAL A 17 -5.29 -9.09 5.67
CA VAL A 17 -6.11 -9.95 4.81
C VAL A 17 -6.24 -11.37 5.38
N ILE A 18 -5.14 -11.97 5.85
CA ILE A 18 -5.12 -13.34 6.38
C ILE A 18 -5.87 -13.42 7.70
N SER A 19 -5.65 -12.47 8.62
CA SER A 19 -6.32 -12.44 9.92
C SER A 19 -7.80 -12.10 9.83
N ASN A 20 -8.29 -11.58 8.70
CA ASN A 20 -9.70 -11.24 8.56
C ASN A 20 -10.56 -12.48 8.27
N ARG A 21 -11.52 -12.77 9.16
CA ARG A 21 -12.48 -13.87 9.02
C ARG A 21 -13.62 -13.64 8.01
N HIS A 22 -13.85 -12.39 7.60
CA HIS A 22 -14.93 -12.03 6.69
C HIS A 22 -14.57 -12.18 5.21
N LEU A 23 -13.28 -12.41 4.91
CA LEU A 23 -12.79 -12.66 3.55
C LEU A 23 -12.75 -14.17 3.28
N PHE A 24 -13.38 -14.61 2.20
CA PHE A 24 -13.27 -15.99 1.73
C PHE A 24 -11.85 -16.29 1.25
N TRP A 25 -11.44 -17.56 1.35
CA TRP A 25 -10.08 -17.99 1.00
C TRP A 25 -9.67 -17.62 -0.44
N TRP A 26 -10.60 -17.73 -1.40
CA TRP A 26 -10.35 -17.36 -2.80
C TRP A 26 -10.18 -15.85 -2.99
N ILE A 27 -10.86 -15.02 -2.19
CA ILE A 27 -10.66 -13.56 -2.17
C ILE A 27 -9.26 -13.25 -1.63
N LYS A 28 -8.86 -13.90 -0.53
CA LYS A 28 -7.51 -13.75 0.02
C LYS A 28 -6.44 -14.13 -1.00
N ALA A 29 -6.62 -15.24 -1.71
CA ALA A 29 -5.73 -15.67 -2.79
C ALA A 29 -5.67 -14.65 -3.94
N THR A 30 -6.82 -14.12 -4.36
CA THR A 30 -6.90 -13.08 -5.40
C THR A 30 -6.14 -11.82 -4.99
N ILE A 31 -6.33 -11.37 -3.75
CA ILE A 31 -5.60 -10.21 -3.19
C ILE A 31 -4.09 -10.51 -3.15
N ALA A 32 -3.68 -11.70 -2.71
CA ALA A 32 -2.29 -12.10 -2.67
C ALA A 32 -1.63 -12.07 -4.06
N VAL A 33 -2.28 -12.66 -5.07
CA VAL A 33 -1.82 -12.64 -6.46
C VAL A 33 -1.71 -11.20 -6.98
N TYR A 34 -2.72 -10.37 -6.73
CA TYR A 34 -2.72 -8.96 -7.13
C TYR A 34 -1.49 -8.21 -6.61
N TYR A 35 -1.26 -8.27 -5.29
CA TYR A 35 -0.13 -7.56 -4.68
C TYR A 35 1.22 -8.16 -5.09
N PHE A 36 1.29 -9.46 -5.35
CA PHE A 36 2.50 -10.09 -5.89
C PHE A 36 2.84 -9.57 -7.29
N VAL A 37 1.84 -9.54 -8.19
CA VAL A 37 2.01 -9.05 -9.56
C VAL A 37 2.41 -7.57 -9.59
N ILE A 38 1.70 -6.71 -8.84
CA ILE A 38 2.03 -5.28 -8.79
C ILE A 38 3.43 -5.05 -8.21
N SER A 39 3.85 -5.85 -7.22
CA SER A 39 5.20 -5.76 -6.64
C SER A 39 6.29 -6.21 -7.59
N TYR A 40 6.05 -7.25 -8.35
CA TYR A 40 6.95 -7.63 -9.43
C TYR A 40 7.11 -6.49 -10.46
N ILE A 41 6.00 -5.87 -10.90
CA ILE A 41 6.03 -4.76 -11.85
C ILE A 41 6.76 -3.54 -11.25
N PHE A 42 6.52 -3.22 -9.98
CA PHE A 42 7.20 -2.13 -9.27
C PHE A 42 8.71 -2.32 -9.25
N ILE A 43 9.18 -3.48 -8.76
CA ILE A 43 10.61 -3.80 -8.62
C ILE A 43 11.30 -3.79 -9.99
N THR A 44 10.71 -4.47 -10.97
CA THR A 44 11.32 -4.60 -12.31
C THR A 44 11.43 -3.25 -13.00
N THR A 45 10.40 -2.40 -12.92
CA THR A 45 10.42 -1.07 -13.54
C THR A 45 11.36 -0.13 -12.79
N LYS A 46 11.37 -0.15 -11.46
CA LYS A 46 12.30 0.64 -10.64
C LYS A 46 13.76 0.29 -10.97
N ASN A 47 14.09 -1.00 -11.03
CA ASN A 47 15.43 -1.45 -11.41
C ASN A 47 15.81 -1.02 -12.84
N LYS A 48 14.86 -1.00 -13.79
CA LYS A 48 15.11 -0.50 -15.15
C LYS A 48 15.43 0.99 -15.15
N ILE A 49 14.65 1.79 -14.41
CA ILE A 49 14.89 3.24 -14.27
C ILE A 49 16.26 3.45 -13.62
N ASP A 50 16.56 2.78 -12.50
CA ASP A 50 17.83 2.93 -11.79
C ASP A 50 19.03 2.57 -12.68
N LYS A 51 18.94 1.46 -13.42
CA LYS A 51 20.00 1.02 -14.35
C LYS A 51 20.24 2.00 -15.50
N GLN A 52 19.20 2.69 -15.97
CA GLN A 52 19.34 3.68 -17.05
C GLN A 52 20.20 4.88 -16.64
N TYR A 53 20.25 5.21 -15.35
CA TYR A 53 20.94 6.39 -14.83
C TYR A 53 22.09 6.06 -13.86
N GLU A 54 22.48 4.78 -13.73
CA GLU A 54 23.40 4.26 -12.72
C GLU A 54 24.79 4.93 -12.72
N ASN A 55 25.27 5.35 -13.90
CA ASN A 55 26.61 5.96 -14.06
C ASN A 55 26.55 7.45 -14.44
N ILE A 56 25.41 8.11 -14.22
CA ILE A 56 25.22 9.53 -14.56
C ILE A 56 25.22 10.33 -13.26
N LEU A 57 26.31 11.07 -13.02
CA LEU A 57 26.46 11.95 -11.87
C LEU A 57 26.67 13.41 -12.32
N PRO A 58 25.95 14.38 -11.73
CA PRO A 58 24.89 14.20 -10.71
C PRO A 58 23.64 13.52 -11.29
N VAL A 59 22.83 12.89 -10.43
CA VAL A 59 21.55 12.26 -10.84
C VAL A 59 20.68 13.33 -11.52
N PRO A 60 20.33 13.15 -12.81
CA PRO A 60 19.66 14.19 -13.58
C PRO A 60 18.19 14.34 -13.17
N ASP A 61 17.62 15.52 -13.39
CA ASP A 61 16.21 15.78 -13.08
C ASP A 61 15.27 14.84 -13.87
N ALA A 62 15.66 14.41 -15.08
CA ALA A 62 14.94 13.41 -15.86
C ALA A 62 14.76 12.07 -15.13
N TYR A 63 15.71 11.66 -14.29
CA TYR A 63 15.53 10.49 -13.42
C TYR A 63 14.43 10.73 -12.39
N TRP A 64 14.46 11.89 -11.73
CA TRP A 64 13.52 12.22 -10.67
C TRP A 64 12.09 12.37 -11.19
N ASP A 65 11.91 12.97 -12.36
CA ASP A 65 10.59 13.08 -13.00
C ASP A 65 10.01 11.71 -13.33
N MET A 66 10.84 10.85 -13.95
CA MET A 66 10.44 9.48 -14.32
C MET A 66 10.15 8.62 -13.08
N ASN A 67 11.04 8.67 -12.09
CA ASN A 67 10.91 7.90 -10.86
C ASN A 67 9.72 8.36 -10.01
N SER A 68 9.57 9.67 -9.80
CA SER A 68 8.44 10.23 -9.03
C SER A 68 7.11 9.93 -9.70
N GLY A 69 7.02 10.09 -11.03
CA GLY A 69 5.81 9.77 -11.78
C GLY A 69 5.42 8.29 -11.68
N TRP A 70 6.42 7.41 -11.81
CA TRP A 70 6.22 5.97 -11.65
C TRP A 70 5.76 5.60 -10.23
N VAL A 71 6.44 6.12 -9.21
CA VAL A 71 6.12 5.84 -7.81
C VAL A 71 4.74 6.38 -7.44
N ASN A 72 4.38 7.58 -7.89
CA ASN A 72 3.05 8.15 -7.66
C ASN A 72 1.94 7.28 -8.25
N THR A 73 2.15 6.76 -9.46
CA THR A 73 1.23 5.80 -10.09
C THR A 73 1.10 4.53 -9.25
N MET A 74 2.23 4.01 -8.76
CA MET A 74 2.27 2.79 -7.97
C MET A 74 1.68 2.95 -6.57
N VAL A 75 1.81 4.12 -5.95
CA VAL A 75 1.05 4.47 -4.73
C VAL A 75 -0.44 4.26 -4.97
N GLY A 76 -0.97 4.74 -6.11
CA GLY A 76 -2.36 4.48 -6.47
C GLY A 76 -2.71 2.99 -6.53
N TYR A 77 -1.90 2.18 -7.22
CA TYR A 77 -2.14 0.74 -7.35
C TYR A 77 -2.01 -0.03 -6.02
N TYR A 78 -1.16 0.40 -5.10
CA TYR A 78 -1.08 -0.25 -3.79
C TYR A 78 -2.21 0.18 -2.85
N PHE A 79 -2.44 1.48 -2.73
CA PHE A 79 -3.22 2.02 -1.61
C PHE A 79 -4.72 2.14 -1.90
N TRP A 80 -5.15 2.28 -3.16
CA TRP A 80 -6.59 2.26 -3.47
C TRP A 80 -7.24 0.91 -3.19
N PRO A 81 -6.70 -0.23 -3.66
CA PRO A 81 -7.23 -1.55 -3.30
C PRO A 81 -7.17 -1.81 -1.80
N LEU A 82 -6.11 -1.39 -1.11
CA LEU A 82 -6.02 -1.48 0.34
C LEU A 82 -7.13 -0.69 1.02
N ALA A 83 -7.41 0.53 0.58
CA ALA A 83 -8.50 1.35 1.11
C ALA A 83 -9.86 0.64 0.95
N VAL A 84 -10.13 0.06 -0.23
CA VAL A 84 -11.36 -0.72 -0.47
C VAL A 84 -11.46 -1.93 0.48
N ILE A 85 -10.37 -2.67 0.67
CA ILE A 85 -10.32 -3.81 1.61
C ILE A 85 -10.61 -3.34 3.04
N LEU A 86 -9.96 -2.26 3.49
CA LEU A 86 -10.15 -1.72 4.84
C LEU A 86 -11.59 -1.25 5.05
N LEU A 87 -12.16 -0.52 4.09
CA LEU A 87 -13.57 -0.08 4.14
C LEU A 87 -14.53 -1.27 4.22
N PHE A 88 -14.31 -2.32 3.43
CA PHE A 88 -15.10 -3.54 3.50
C PHE A 88 -15.01 -4.20 4.89
N ILE A 89 -13.80 -4.30 5.44
CA ILE A 89 -13.57 -4.88 6.78
C ILE A 89 -14.31 -4.07 7.85
N TYR A 90 -14.17 -2.74 7.84
CA TYR A 90 -14.87 -1.85 8.77
C TYR A 90 -16.39 -1.94 8.64
N TYR A 91 -16.90 -1.99 7.41
CA TYR A 91 -18.32 -2.16 7.15
C TYR A 91 -18.85 -3.48 7.72
N LYS A 92 -18.15 -4.59 7.48
CA LYS A 92 -18.53 -5.91 8.02
C LYS A 92 -18.45 -5.95 9.54
N TRP A 93 -17.43 -5.31 10.13
CA TRP A 93 -17.29 -5.23 11.59
C TRP A 93 -18.45 -4.43 12.20
N TYR A 94 -18.76 -3.25 11.65
CA TYR A 94 -19.89 -2.42 12.07
C TYR A 94 -21.23 -3.17 12.01
N ARG A 95 -21.49 -3.93 10.93
CA ARG A 95 -22.72 -4.71 10.74
C ARG A 95 -22.81 -5.92 11.68
N SER A 96 -21.68 -6.45 12.15
CA SER A 96 -21.64 -7.61 13.04
C SER A 96 -22.02 -7.31 14.49
N VAL A 97 -21.91 -6.05 14.91
CA VAL A 97 -22.15 -5.63 16.29
C VAL A 97 -23.58 -5.11 16.46
N GLN A 98 -24.27 -5.56 17.50
CA GLN A 98 -25.65 -5.13 17.79
C GLN A 98 -25.69 -3.85 18.65
N SER A 99 -24.75 -3.69 19.58
CA SER A 99 -24.70 -2.56 20.52
C SER A 99 -24.42 -1.23 19.81
N ARG A 100 -25.24 -0.21 20.09
CA ARG A 100 -25.06 1.16 19.57
C ARG A 100 -23.76 1.80 20.07
N ILE A 101 -23.37 1.54 21.31
CA ILE A 101 -22.13 2.07 21.90
C ILE A 101 -20.92 1.47 21.17
N ALA A 102 -20.91 0.15 20.97
CA ALA A 102 -19.82 -0.52 20.27
C ALA A 102 -19.72 -0.13 18.78
N LYS A 103 -20.85 0.15 18.12
CA LYS A 103 -20.85 0.78 16.79
C LYS A 103 -20.18 2.15 16.80
N GLY A 104 -20.43 2.97 17.82
CA GLY A 104 -19.75 4.25 18.03
C GLY A 104 -18.24 4.08 18.13
N TRP A 105 -17.77 3.13 18.94
CA TRP A 105 -16.33 2.83 19.08
C TRP A 105 -15.67 2.40 17.77
N ILE A 106 -16.36 1.63 16.91
CA ILE A 106 -15.86 1.23 15.59
C ILE A 106 -15.69 2.45 14.67
N VAL A 107 -16.63 3.40 14.71
CA VAL A 107 -16.51 4.63 13.90
C VAL A 107 -15.38 5.51 14.42
N VAL A 108 -15.22 5.63 15.74
CA VAL A 108 -14.12 6.40 16.34
C VAL A 108 -12.76 5.77 16.01
N SER A 109 -12.63 4.44 16.02
CA SER A 109 -11.36 3.76 15.68
C SER A 109 -10.96 3.89 14.20
N PHE A 110 -11.92 4.24 13.32
CA PHE A 110 -11.63 4.53 11.92
C PHE A 110 -10.70 5.74 11.75
N ILE A 111 -10.77 6.73 12.65
CA ILE A 111 -9.95 7.95 12.60
C ILE A 111 -8.44 7.62 12.73
N PRO A 112 -7.96 6.97 13.82
CA PRO A 112 -6.54 6.62 13.93
C PRO A 112 -6.11 5.62 12.84
N ALA A 113 -6.99 4.71 12.42
CA ALA A 113 -6.67 3.79 11.31
C ALA A 113 -6.44 4.54 9.99
N THR A 114 -7.26 5.55 9.69
CA THR A 114 -7.10 6.40 8.51
C THR A 114 -5.82 7.23 8.60
N ALA A 115 -5.49 7.78 9.77
CA ALA A 115 -4.23 8.52 9.96
C ALA A 115 -3.01 7.62 9.70
N ILE A 116 -3.00 6.39 10.24
CA ILE A 116 -1.93 5.41 9.98
C ILE A 116 -1.84 5.08 8.49
N PHE A 117 -2.98 4.84 7.83
CA PHE A 117 -3.02 4.56 6.40
C PHE A 117 -2.40 5.70 5.57
N LEU A 118 -2.75 6.96 5.87
CA LEU A 118 -2.20 8.13 5.20
C LEU A 118 -0.70 8.28 5.45
N ILE A 119 -0.24 8.05 6.68
CA ILE A 119 1.18 8.09 7.05
C ILE A 119 1.98 7.05 6.26
N ILE A 120 1.50 5.80 6.18
CA ILE A 120 2.17 4.74 5.42
C ILE A 120 2.19 5.07 3.94
N THR A 121 1.07 5.57 3.40
CA THR A 121 0.97 6.01 1.99
C THR A 121 2.00 7.09 1.68
N PHE A 122 2.10 8.10 2.56
CA PHE A 122 3.07 9.17 2.45
C PHE A 122 4.51 8.64 2.50
N PHE A 123 4.87 7.83 3.49
CA PHE A 123 6.22 7.29 3.62
C PHE A 123 6.62 6.40 2.44
N PHE A 124 5.69 5.63 1.88
CA PHE A 124 5.97 4.84 0.69
C PHE A 124 6.25 5.73 -0.53
N GLY A 125 5.40 6.73 -0.78
CA GLY A 125 5.59 7.67 -1.88
C GLY A 125 6.86 8.51 -1.72
N PHE A 126 7.09 9.04 -0.53
CA PHE A 126 8.28 9.80 -0.17
C PHE A 126 9.55 8.95 -0.31
N GLY A 127 9.57 7.78 0.30
CA GLY A 127 10.76 6.93 0.37
C GLY A 127 11.22 6.38 -0.97
N TYR A 128 10.32 6.15 -1.93
CA TYR A 128 10.69 5.61 -3.24
C TYR A 128 10.72 6.66 -4.35
N GLY A 129 9.96 7.75 -4.22
CA GLY A 129 9.72 8.71 -5.29
C GLY A 129 10.58 9.96 -5.22
N TYR A 130 10.84 10.48 -4.02
CA TYR A 130 11.37 11.83 -3.86
C TYR A 130 12.90 11.89 -3.83
N ARG A 131 13.42 13.03 -4.28
CA ARG A 131 14.83 13.40 -4.22
C ARG A 131 15.25 13.58 -2.75
N PRO A 132 16.33 12.92 -2.28
CA PRO A 132 16.88 13.12 -0.95
C PRO A 132 17.52 14.51 -0.80
#